data_AF-K1YWQ0-F1
#
_entry.id   AF-K1YWQ0-F1
#
_cell.length_a   1.000
_cell.length_b   1.000
_cell.length_c   1.000
_cell.angle_alpha   90.00
_cell.angle_beta   90.00
_cell.angle_gamma   90.00
#
_symmetry.space_group_name_H-M   'P 1'
#
loop_
_entity.id
_entity.type
_entity.pdbx_description
1 polymer ?
#
loop_
_entity_poly.entity_id
_entity_poly.type
_entity_poly.pdbx_seq_one_letter_code
_entity_poly.pdbx_strand_id
1 'polypeptide(L)'
;MHVAGFGYARDNGKLFSQVNYQNKAEIFYASGAAVIYRVSVFKKVGLLEEGFFMYHEDLEFGLRLRFAGYKNVIATKANVFHDYSFSRNPKKFQWMETYRAVVLFSYLKWQSFLILLPILNLIECGVWILAFKGGWIKSKFKADLEFFKPRTWKLMWKIRRRSNHLRVILDKDWMKLLSSSIADQEVDSLATRIGNQVITWIWKRLLPIIKW
;
A
#
# COMPACT_ATOMS: atom_id res chain seq x y z
N MET A 1 1.31 -3.15 -3.63
CA MET A 1 1.37 -1.79 -3.08
C MET A 1 1.93 -0.87 -4.16
N HIS A 2 1.32 0.29 -4.35
CA HIS A 2 1.83 1.36 -5.22
C HIS A 2 3.00 2.10 -4.54
N VAL A 3 3.89 2.71 -5.31
CA VAL A 3 5.02 3.53 -4.81
C VAL A 3 4.56 4.63 -3.85
N ALA A 4 3.35 5.14 -4.03
CA ALA A 4 2.74 6.17 -3.16
C ALA A 4 1.86 5.60 -2.03
N GLY A 5 2.01 4.32 -1.68
CA GLY A 5 1.41 3.75 -0.48
C GLY A 5 0.01 3.16 -0.62
N PHE A 6 -0.56 3.17 -1.83
CA PHE A 6 -1.87 2.56 -2.06
C PHE A 6 -1.81 1.04 -2.03
N GLY A 7 -2.75 0.45 -1.30
CA GLY A 7 -3.13 -0.96 -1.43
C GLY A 7 -4.28 -1.10 -2.42
N TYR A 8 -4.23 -2.13 -3.25
CA TYR A 8 -5.29 -2.48 -4.20
C TYR A 8 -5.19 -3.96 -4.55
N ALA A 9 -6.32 -4.56 -4.88
CA ALA A 9 -6.38 -5.89 -5.44
C ALA A 9 -5.94 -5.82 -6.91
N ARG A 10 -5.01 -6.69 -7.31
CA ARG A 10 -4.67 -6.85 -8.73
C ARG A 10 -5.82 -7.56 -9.43
N ASP A 11 -6.03 -7.22 -10.70
CA ASP A 11 -7.01 -7.89 -11.58
C ASP A 11 -8.46 -7.79 -11.10
N ASN A 12 -8.78 -6.81 -10.25
CA ASN A 12 -10.17 -6.51 -9.86
C ASN A 12 -11.02 -6.29 -11.12
N GLY A 13 -12.20 -6.91 -11.15
CA GLY A 13 -13.11 -6.89 -12.30
C GLY A 13 -12.74 -7.83 -13.46
N LYS A 14 -11.62 -8.58 -13.39
CA LYS A 14 -11.34 -9.65 -14.36
C LYS A 14 -11.97 -10.96 -13.95
N LEU A 15 -12.38 -11.76 -14.94
CA LEU A 15 -12.85 -13.12 -14.71
C LEU A 15 -11.68 -14.03 -14.29
N PHE A 16 -11.95 -15.03 -13.46
CA PHE A 16 -10.94 -16.01 -13.03
C PHE A 16 -10.25 -16.69 -14.23
N SER A 17 -10.97 -16.95 -15.31
CA SER A 17 -10.42 -17.54 -16.55
C SER A 17 -9.42 -16.65 -17.28
N GLN A 18 -9.42 -15.33 -17.02
CA GLN A 18 -8.52 -14.35 -17.64
C GLN A 18 -7.23 -14.15 -16.84
N VAL A 19 -7.14 -14.74 -15.64
CA VAL A 19 -6.05 -14.53 -14.70
C VAL A 19 -5.31 -15.84 -14.52
N ASN A 20 -4.05 -15.88 -14.95
CA ASN A 20 -3.20 -17.05 -14.79
C ASN A 20 -1.99 -16.72 -13.93
N TYR A 21 -1.96 -17.27 -12.72
CA TYR A 21 -0.83 -17.18 -11.81
C TYR A 21 -0.25 -18.56 -11.54
N GLN A 22 1.07 -18.65 -11.47
CA GLN A 22 1.73 -19.86 -10.97
C GLN A 22 1.38 -20.06 -9.50
N ASN A 23 1.17 -21.32 -9.10
CA ASN A 23 0.94 -21.63 -7.69
C ASN A 23 2.16 -21.22 -6.86
N LYS A 24 1.93 -20.59 -5.71
CA LYS A 24 2.96 -19.98 -4.85
C LYS A 24 3.71 -18.79 -5.48
N ALA A 25 3.17 -18.19 -6.56
CA ALA A 25 3.73 -16.96 -7.08
C ALA A 25 3.74 -15.87 -6.00
N GLU A 26 4.82 -15.10 -5.97
CA GLU A 26 5.01 -14.08 -4.95
C GLU A 26 4.08 -12.88 -5.20
N ILE A 27 3.46 -12.38 -4.14
CA ILE A 27 2.55 -11.22 -4.16
C ILE A 27 3.02 -10.19 -3.13
N PHE A 28 2.73 -8.90 -3.30
CA PHE A 28 3.24 -7.92 -2.35
C PHE A 28 2.71 -8.15 -0.93
N TYR A 29 1.39 -8.29 -0.81
CA TYR A 29 0.65 -8.63 0.40
C TYR A 29 -0.60 -9.42 0.00
N ALA A 30 -1.18 -10.16 0.94
CA ALA A 30 -2.45 -10.87 0.76
C ALA A 30 -3.59 -10.05 1.38
N SER A 31 -4.78 -10.12 0.80
CA SER A 31 -5.97 -9.52 1.41
C SER A 31 -6.35 -10.26 2.69
N GLY A 32 -6.72 -9.52 3.72
CA GLY A 32 -7.28 -10.09 4.96
C GLY A 32 -8.53 -10.96 4.75
N ALA A 33 -9.25 -10.78 3.64
CA ALA A 33 -10.46 -11.54 3.33
C ALA A 33 -10.22 -13.05 3.11
N ALA A 34 -9.03 -13.43 2.64
CA ALA A 34 -8.71 -14.83 2.32
C ALA A 34 -7.20 -15.08 2.46
N VAL A 35 -6.73 -15.24 3.70
CA VAL A 35 -5.30 -15.47 3.99
C VAL A 35 -5.12 -16.43 5.17
N ILE A 36 -4.07 -17.24 5.10
CA ILE A 36 -3.63 -18.11 6.18
C ILE A 36 -2.20 -17.74 6.55
N TYR A 37 -1.95 -17.60 7.85
CA TYR A 37 -0.62 -17.37 8.41
C TYR A 37 -0.24 -18.51 9.34
N ARG A 38 1.05 -18.83 9.40
CA ARG A 38 1.56 -19.77 10.41
C ARG A 38 1.55 -19.09 11.77
N VAL A 39 1.20 -19.82 12.82
CA VAL A 39 1.28 -19.29 14.21
C VAL A 39 2.69 -18.80 14.56
N SER A 40 3.73 -19.47 14.06
CA SER A 40 5.12 -19.06 14.26
C SER A 40 5.45 -17.68 13.66
N VAL A 41 4.74 -17.26 12.61
CA VAL A 41 4.88 -15.93 12.04
C VAL A 41 4.40 -14.88 13.04
N PHE A 42 3.21 -15.05 13.62
CA PHE A 42 2.70 -14.13 14.65
C PHE A 42 3.60 -14.09 15.89
N LYS A 43 4.13 -15.23 16.32
CA LYS A 43 5.11 -15.29 17.43
C LYS A 43 6.38 -14.49 17.13
N LYS A 44 6.82 -14.41 15.87
CA LYS A 44 8.04 -13.68 15.47
C LYS A 44 7.78 -12.20 15.20
N VAL A 45 6.75 -11.86 14.43
CA VAL A 45 6.54 -10.49 13.92
C VAL A 45 5.46 -9.69 14.67
N GLY A 46 4.75 -10.33 15.60
CA GLY A 46 3.59 -9.78 16.30
C GLY A 46 2.28 -9.92 15.52
N LEU A 47 1.18 -9.51 16.15
CA LEU A 47 -0.16 -9.48 15.55
C LEU A 47 -0.33 -8.31 14.58
N LEU A 48 -1.53 -8.18 13.99
CA LEU A 48 -1.93 -6.98 13.24
C LEU A 48 -1.82 -5.73 14.11
N GLU A 49 -1.60 -4.58 13.48
CA GLU A 49 -1.43 -3.33 14.19
C GLU A 49 -2.78 -2.70 14.53
N GLU A 50 -3.11 -2.67 15.83
CA GLU A 50 -4.38 -2.14 16.37
C GLU A 50 -4.63 -0.65 16.08
N GLY A 51 -3.59 0.10 15.68
CA GLY A 51 -3.74 1.49 15.24
C GLY A 51 -4.52 1.66 13.93
N PHE A 52 -4.67 0.59 13.14
CA PHE A 52 -5.53 0.56 11.96
C PHE A 52 -6.91 0.04 12.35
N PHE A 53 -7.95 0.83 12.10
CA PHE A 53 -9.33 0.37 12.28
C PHE A 53 -9.79 -0.50 11.10
N MET A 54 -9.58 0.01 9.88
CA MET A 54 -9.94 -0.64 8.63
C MET A 54 -9.07 -0.07 7.51
N TYR A 55 -8.70 -0.92 6.56
CA TYR A 55 -7.77 -0.65 5.46
C TYR A 55 -6.31 -0.51 5.89
N HIS A 56 -5.43 -0.98 5.00
CA HIS A 56 -3.96 -0.98 5.15
C HIS A 56 -3.40 -1.86 6.27
N GLU A 57 -4.21 -2.47 7.14
CA GLU A 57 -3.73 -3.41 8.15
C GLU A 57 -3.10 -4.67 7.52
N ASP A 58 -3.73 -5.19 6.46
CA ASP A 58 -3.25 -6.35 5.70
C ASP A 58 -2.02 -6.00 4.85
N LEU A 59 -2.00 -4.78 4.29
CA LEU A 59 -0.87 -4.24 3.54
C LEU A 59 0.35 -4.01 4.44
N GLU A 60 0.17 -3.37 5.59
CA GLU A 60 1.25 -3.18 6.58
C GLU A 60 1.78 -4.52 7.04
N PHE A 61 0.89 -5.48 7.34
CA PHE A 61 1.31 -6.80 7.78
C PHE A 61 2.11 -7.50 6.68
N GLY A 62 1.63 -7.50 5.44
CA GLY A 62 2.35 -8.06 4.30
C GLY A 62 3.73 -7.43 4.10
N LEU A 63 3.86 -6.11 4.26
CA LEU A 63 5.14 -5.41 4.20
C LEU A 63 6.05 -5.76 5.39
N ARG A 64 5.51 -5.83 6.60
CA ARG A 64 6.23 -6.27 7.81
C ARG A 64 6.76 -7.69 7.69
N LEU A 65 5.99 -8.60 7.11
CA LEU A 65 6.42 -9.97 6.83
C LEU A 65 7.65 -10.00 5.92
N ARG A 66 7.67 -9.16 4.88
CA ARG A 66 8.82 -9.02 3.99
C ARG A 66 10.04 -8.52 4.73
N PHE A 67 9.86 -7.48 5.55
CA PHE A 67 10.94 -6.94 6.37
C PHE A 67 11.52 -8.01 7.28
N ALA A 68 10.70 -8.94 7.80
CA ALA A 68 11.13 -10.06 8.63
C ALA A 68 11.69 -11.29 7.85
N GLY A 69 11.83 -11.18 6.52
CA GLY A 69 12.39 -12.20 5.64
C GLY A 69 11.39 -13.21 5.08
N TYR A 70 10.08 -12.99 5.26
CA TYR A 70 9.04 -13.85 4.70
C TYR A 70 8.59 -13.39 3.32
N LYS A 71 7.98 -14.32 2.59
CA LYS A 71 7.31 -14.05 1.30
C LYS A 71 5.81 -14.19 1.48
N ASN A 72 5.07 -13.27 0.87
CA ASN A 72 3.63 -13.45 0.67
C ASN A 72 3.44 -14.14 -0.69
N VAL A 73 2.62 -15.19 -0.73
CA VAL A 73 2.41 -15.99 -1.95
C VAL A 73 0.93 -16.26 -2.16
N ILE A 74 0.53 -16.41 -3.42
CA ILE A 74 -0.84 -16.80 -3.79
C ILE A 74 -0.96 -18.33 -3.86
N ALA A 75 -2.04 -18.88 -3.30
CA ALA A 75 -2.37 -20.30 -3.38
C ALA A 75 -3.47 -20.51 -4.43
N THR A 76 -3.09 -20.74 -5.69
CA THR A 76 -4.05 -20.73 -6.82
C THR A 76 -5.01 -21.92 -6.87
N LYS A 77 -4.82 -22.91 -5.99
CA LYS A 77 -5.72 -24.05 -5.81
C LYS A 77 -6.80 -23.81 -4.73
N ALA A 78 -6.67 -22.75 -3.94
CA ALA A 78 -7.62 -22.40 -2.88
C ALA A 78 -8.46 -21.21 -3.33
N ASN A 79 -9.75 -21.44 -3.57
CA ASN A 79 -10.68 -20.43 -4.05
C ASN A 79 -11.64 -20.04 -2.92
N VAL A 80 -11.81 -18.73 -2.70
CA VAL A 80 -12.75 -18.17 -1.72
C VAL A 80 -13.63 -17.17 -2.45
N PHE A 81 -14.95 -17.29 -2.25
CA PHE A 81 -15.91 -16.30 -2.72
C PHE A 81 -16.09 -15.23 -1.65
N HIS A 82 -15.86 -13.98 -2.03
CA HIS A 82 -16.01 -12.81 -1.16
C HIS A 82 -17.08 -11.92 -1.76
N ASP A 83 -18.19 -11.74 -1.04
CA ASP A 83 -19.21 -10.77 -1.42
C ASP A 83 -18.67 -9.36 -1.19
N TYR A 84 -18.27 -8.72 -2.29
CA TYR A 84 -17.59 -7.44 -2.27
C TYR A 84 -18.41 -6.40 -3.02
N SER A 85 -18.73 -5.31 -2.32
CA SER A 85 -19.31 -4.11 -2.94
C SER A 85 -18.34 -2.95 -2.81
N PHE A 86 -17.97 -2.37 -3.95
CA PHE A 86 -17.19 -1.15 -3.94
C PHE A 86 -18.07 0.04 -3.61
N SER A 87 -17.93 0.55 -2.38
CA SER A 87 -18.52 1.83 -1.98
C SER A 87 -17.47 2.91 -1.86
N ARG A 88 -17.85 4.10 -2.29
CA ARG A 88 -17.09 5.34 -2.22
C ARG A 88 -17.72 6.24 -1.15
N ASN A 89 -17.23 6.13 0.09
CA ASN A 89 -17.72 6.91 1.22
C ASN A 89 -16.61 7.88 1.72
N PRO A 90 -16.94 9.13 2.05
CA PRO A 90 -16.02 10.08 2.69
C PRO A 90 -15.20 9.53 3.86
N LYS A 91 -15.77 8.62 4.68
CA LYS A 91 -15.08 8.05 5.85
C LYS A 91 -14.04 7.00 5.45
N LYS A 92 -14.39 6.14 4.50
CA LYS A 92 -13.46 5.18 3.87
C LYS A 92 -12.28 5.91 3.24
N PHE A 93 -12.56 6.96 2.47
CA PHE A 93 -11.53 7.81 1.87
C PHE A 93 -10.59 8.41 2.93
N GLN A 94 -11.16 8.96 4.01
CA GLN A 94 -10.36 9.51 5.11
C GLN A 94 -9.42 8.46 5.72
N TRP A 95 -9.92 7.27 6.05
CA TRP A 95 -9.09 6.19 6.63
C TRP A 95 -7.98 5.76 5.67
N MET A 96 -8.31 5.50 4.41
CA MET A 96 -7.33 5.08 3.40
C MET A 96 -6.22 6.13 3.24
N GLU A 97 -6.55 7.42 3.24
CA GLU A 97 -5.54 8.49 3.11
C GLU A 97 -4.67 8.63 4.36
N THR A 98 -5.27 8.61 5.56
CA THR A 98 -4.50 8.64 6.81
C THR A 98 -3.55 7.45 6.89
N TYR A 99 -4.04 6.25 6.60
CA TYR A 99 -3.26 5.02 6.76
C TYR A 99 -2.23 4.82 5.65
N ARG A 100 -2.49 5.33 4.43
CA ARG A 100 -1.49 5.46 3.36
C ARG A 100 -0.28 6.27 3.83
N ALA A 101 -0.53 7.43 4.43
CA ALA A 101 0.54 8.27 4.97
C ALA A 101 1.29 7.55 6.11
N VAL A 102 0.56 6.97 7.08
CA VAL A 102 1.17 6.20 8.18
C VAL A 102 2.11 5.12 7.67
N VAL A 103 1.69 4.30 6.70
CA VAL A 103 2.54 3.24 6.13
C VAL A 103 3.75 3.84 5.41
N LEU A 104 3.56 4.80 4.52
CA LEU A 104 4.68 5.43 3.79
C LEU A 104 5.74 5.98 4.76
N PHE A 105 5.33 6.82 5.70
CA PHE A 105 6.23 7.49 6.63
C PHE A 105 6.76 6.57 7.74
N SER A 106 6.20 5.37 7.93
CA SER A 106 6.76 4.39 8.86
C SER A 106 7.89 3.56 8.23
N TYR A 107 7.85 3.34 6.91
CA TYR A 107 8.77 2.42 6.22
C TYR A 107 9.83 3.11 5.37
N LEU A 108 9.52 4.27 4.78
CA LEU A 108 10.49 5.01 3.97
C LEU A 108 11.62 5.58 4.84
N LYS A 109 12.87 5.41 4.41
CA LYS A 109 13.96 6.23 4.93
C LYS A 109 13.83 7.66 4.39
N TRP A 110 14.38 8.64 5.10
CA TRP A 110 14.27 10.04 4.70
C TRP A 110 14.93 10.30 3.34
N GLN A 111 16.02 9.60 3.02
CA GLN A 111 16.67 9.68 1.70
C GLN A 111 15.74 9.19 0.59
N SER A 112 15.04 8.08 0.82
CA SER A 112 14.07 7.55 -0.14
C SER A 112 12.90 8.51 -0.31
N PHE A 113 12.43 9.08 0.79
CA PHE A 113 11.36 10.08 0.76
C PHE A 113 11.75 11.28 -0.12
N LEU A 114 12.95 11.84 0.05
CA LEU A 114 13.43 12.96 -0.77
C LEU A 114 13.50 12.61 -2.27
N ILE A 115 14.04 11.43 -2.59
CA ILE A 115 14.10 10.95 -3.98
C ILE A 115 12.68 10.83 -4.56
N LEU A 116 11.72 10.35 -3.78
CA LEU A 116 10.35 10.08 -4.23
C LEU A 116 9.43 11.30 -4.20
N LEU A 117 9.89 12.46 -3.71
CA LEU A 117 9.11 13.70 -3.67
C LEU A 117 8.39 14.03 -4.99
N PRO A 118 8.99 13.90 -6.20
CA PRO A 118 8.29 14.21 -7.44
C PRO A 118 7.06 13.33 -7.66
N ILE A 119 7.16 12.03 -7.38
CA ILE A 119 6.04 11.07 -7.52
C ILE A 119 4.99 11.34 -6.44
N LEU A 120 5.43 11.55 -5.19
CA LEU A 120 4.53 11.76 -4.06
C LEU A 120 3.71 13.05 -4.26
N ASN A 121 4.32 14.15 -4.69
CA ASN A 121 3.61 15.40 -4.97
C ASN A 121 2.64 15.26 -6.16
N LEU A 122 3.05 14.58 -7.24
CA LEU A 122 2.17 14.36 -8.39
C LEU A 122 0.92 13.56 -7.99
N ILE A 123 1.11 12.49 -7.22
CA ILE A 123 0.00 11.69 -6.68
C ILE A 123 -0.88 12.52 -5.75
N GLU A 124 -0.28 13.30 -4.86
CA GLU A 124 -1.01 14.11 -3.88
C GLU A 124 -1.90 15.14 -4.59
N CYS A 125 -1.40 15.82 -5.63
CA CYS A 125 -2.20 16.68 -6.49
C CYS A 125 -3.38 15.92 -7.12
N GLY A 126 -3.13 14.71 -7.64
CA GLY A 126 -4.18 13.85 -8.19
C GLY A 126 -5.25 13.49 -7.17
N VAL A 127 -4.85 13.14 -5.95
CA VAL A 127 -5.77 12.82 -4.85
C VAL A 127 -6.61 14.04 -4.46
N TRP A 128 -6.02 15.24 -4.40
CA TRP A 128 -6.77 16.46 -4.13
C TRP A 128 -7.80 16.77 -5.22
N ILE A 129 -7.45 16.58 -6.50
CA ILE A 129 -8.40 16.72 -7.61
C ILE A 129 -9.54 15.69 -7.50
N LEU A 130 -9.22 14.43 -7.16
CA LEU A 130 -10.23 13.40 -6.95
C LEU A 130 -11.13 13.70 -5.74
N ALA A 131 -10.55 14.19 -4.64
CA ALA A 131 -11.30 14.61 -3.46
C ALA A 131 -12.21 15.81 -3.76
N PHE A 132 -11.76 16.75 -4.58
CA PHE A 132 -12.58 17.87 -5.06
C PHE A 132 -13.76 17.36 -5.91
N LYS A 133 -13.49 16.58 -6.95
CA LYS A 133 -14.52 16.01 -7.84
C LYS A 133 -15.51 15.09 -7.10
N GLY A 134 -15.04 14.35 -6.09
CA GLY A 134 -15.86 13.46 -5.28
C GLY A 134 -16.62 14.14 -4.13
N GLY A 135 -16.43 15.45 -3.90
CA GLY A 135 -17.03 16.16 -2.77
C GLY A 135 -16.45 15.76 -1.40
N TRP A 136 -15.22 15.24 -1.37
CA TRP A 136 -14.55 14.71 -0.16
C TRP A 136 -13.42 15.59 0.36
N ILE A 137 -13.34 16.85 -0.07
CA ILE A 137 -12.34 17.83 0.38
C ILE A 137 -12.23 17.86 1.91
N LYS A 138 -13.37 17.89 2.62
CA LYS A 138 -13.41 17.87 4.09
C LYS A 138 -12.78 16.59 4.66
N SER A 139 -13.02 15.44 4.04
CA SER A 139 -12.40 14.18 4.44
C SER A 139 -10.89 14.18 4.18
N LYS A 140 -10.44 14.76 3.06
CA LYS A 140 -9.02 14.90 2.76
C LYS A 140 -8.30 15.76 3.81
N PHE A 141 -8.84 16.95 4.10
CA PHE A 141 -8.31 17.80 5.18
C PHE A 141 -8.29 17.10 6.53
N LYS A 142 -9.37 16.37 6.89
CA LYS A 142 -9.39 15.59 8.13
C LYS A 142 -8.31 14.51 8.15
N ALA A 143 -8.03 13.85 7.02
CA ALA A 143 -6.97 12.86 6.91
C ALA A 143 -5.58 13.49 7.10
N ASP A 144 -5.36 14.67 6.52
CA ASP A 144 -4.09 15.40 6.63
C ASP A 144 -3.86 15.94 8.04
N LEU A 145 -4.90 16.48 8.67
CA LEU A 145 -4.83 16.91 10.07
C LEU A 145 -4.58 15.73 11.02
N GLU A 146 -5.08 14.54 10.70
CA GLU A 146 -4.83 13.33 11.47
C GLU A 146 -3.35 12.95 11.47
N PHE A 147 -2.62 13.22 10.38
CA PHE A 147 -1.19 12.97 10.28
C PHE A 147 -0.39 13.74 11.35
N PHE A 148 -0.78 14.98 11.65
CA PHE A 148 -0.08 15.83 12.62
C PHE A 148 -0.43 15.53 14.08
N LYS A 149 -1.33 14.58 14.36
CA LYS A 149 -1.71 14.27 15.75
C LYS A 149 -0.62 13.44 16.45
N PRO A 150 -0.35 13.69 17.75
CA PRO A 150 0.65 12.93 18.52
C PRO A 150 0.42 11.41 18.51
N ARG A 151 -0.86 10.96 18.52
CA ARG A 151 -1.21 9.54 18.45
C ARG A 151 -0.74 8.88 17.15
N THR A 152 -0.82 9.59 16.03
CA THR A 152 -0.43 9.11 14.71
C THR A 152 1.10 9.02 14.62
N TRP A 153 1.81 10.01 15.16
CA TRP A 153 3.27 9.97 15.27
C TRP A 153 3.76 8.85 16.18
N LYS A 154 3.09 8.63 17.33
CA LYS A 154 3.37 7.49 18.22
C LYS A 154 3.18 6.16 17.50
N LEU A 155 2.12 6.03 16.71
CA LEU A 155 1.88 4.85 15.86
C LEU A 155 2.98 4.67 14.81
N MET A 156 3.32 5.71 14.04
CA MET A 156 4.36 5.65 13.02
C MET A 156 5.72 5.28 13.62
N TRP A 157 6.06 5.84 14.78
CA TRP A 157 7.29 5.53 15.50
C TRP A 157 7.32 4.08 15.98
N LYS A 158 6.20 3.58 16.53
CA LYS A 158 6.04 2.17 16.93
C LYS A 158 6.27 1.23 15.73
N ILE A 159 5.59 1.49 14.60
CA ILE A 159 5.72 0.69 13.37
C ILE A 159 7.16 0.75 12.86
N ARG A 160 7.75 1.96 12.74
CA ARG A 160 9.13 2.14 12.28
C ARG A 160 10.14 1.38 13.14
N ARG A 161 10.05 1.48 14.47
CA ARG A 161 10.96 0.76 15.39
C ARG A 161 10.82 -0.75 15.25
N ARG A 162 9.59 -1.26 15.23
CA ARG A 162 9.30 -2.69 15.05
C ARG A 162 9.85 -3.19 13.71
N SER A 163 9.54 -2.50 12.62
CA SER A 163 9.93 -2.90 11.28
C SER A 163 11.44 -2.82 11.08
N ASN A 164 12.13 -1.82 11.65
CA ASN A 164 13.59 -1.75 11.61
C ASN A 164 14.26 -2.88 12.39
N HIS A 165 13.72 -3.27 13.55
CA HIS A 165 14.24 -4.40 14.32
C HIS A 165 14.08 -5.73 13.57
N LEU A 166 13.00 -5.90 12.81
CA LEU A 166 12.74 -7.08 12.01
C LEU A 166 13.51 -7.10 10.68
N ARG A 167 14.02 -5.94 10.21
CA ARG A 167 14.45 -5.70 8.83
C ARG A 167 15.66 -6.56 8.45
N VAL A 168 15.48 -7.44 7.46
CA VAL A 168 16.54 -8.21 6.79
C VAL A 168 16.68 -7.89 5.30
N ILE A 169 15.94 -6.90 4.80
CA ILE A 169 15.92 -6.50 3.38
C ILE A 169 16.36 -5.04 3.21
N LEU A 170 17.03 -4.77 2.08
CA LEU A 170 17.46 -3.42 1.69
C LEU A 170 16.31 -2.65 1.03
N ASP A 171 16.40 -1.31 1.05
CA ASP A 171 15.37 -0.47 0.41
C ASP A 171 15.29 -0.70 -1.09
N LYS A 172 16.44 -0.86 -1.76
CA LYS A 172 16.49 -1.17 -3.20
C LYS A 172 15.70 -2.44 -3.57
N ASP A 173 15.61 -3.42 -2.65
CA ASP A 173 15.07 -4.74 -2.95
C ASP A 173 13.56 -4.79 -2.73
N TRP A 174 13.05 -4.23 -1.63
CA TRP A 174 11.60 -4.18 -1.41
C TRP A 174 10.92 -3.16 -2.33
N MET A 175 11.61 -2.07 -2.68
CA MET A 175 11.06 -1.07 -3.58
C MET A 175 10.87 -1.59 -5.00
N LYS A 176 11.71 -2.50 -5.51
CA LYS A 176 11.49 -3.18 -6.81
C LYS A 176 10.15 -3.92 -6.89
N LEU A 177 9.56 -4.26 -5.75
CA LEU A 177 8.26 -4.95 -5.67
C LEU A 177 7.07 -3.98 -5.72
N LEU A 178 7.31 -2.68 -5.62
CA LEU A 178 6.28 -1.66 -5.71
C LEU A 178 5.84 -1.47 -7.14
N SER A 179 4.54 -1.24 -7.31
CA SER A 179 3.99 -0.84 -8.60
C SER A 179 4.08 0.68 -8.78
N SER A 180 4.35 1.12 -10.01
CA SER A 180 4.25 2.53 -10.42
C SER A 180 2.96 2.85 -11.16
N SER A 181 2.05 1.88 -11.28
CA SER A 181 0.73 2.06 -11.86
C SER A 181 -0.36 1.51 -10.95
N ILE A 182 -1.50 2.20 -10.94
CA ILE A 182 -2.73 1.69 -10.34
C ILE A 182 -3.50 0.99 -11.46
N ALA A 183 -3.60 -0.34 -11.37
CA ALA A 183 -4.29 -1.20 -12.32
C ALA A 183 -5.62 -1.68 -11.72
N ASP A 184 -6.46 -0.73 -11.33
CA ASP A 184 -7.78 -0.98 -10.76
C ASP A 184 -8.84 -0.42 -11.73
N GLN A 185 -9.73 -1.30 -12.21
CA GLN A 185 -10.76 -0.94 -13.19
C GLN A 185 -11.70 0.14 -12.66
N GLU A 186 -11.93 0.18 -11.34
CA GLU A 186 -12.83 1.16 -10.71
C GLU A 186 -12.33 2.60 -10.85
N VAL A 187 -11.04 2.79 -11.16
CA VAL A 187 -10.38 4.09 -11.31
C VAL A 187 -9.80 4.28 -12.72
N ASP A 188 -10.17 3.44 -13.70
CA ASP A 188 -9.66 3.57 -15.07
C ASP A 188 -10.28 4.77 -15.80
N SER A 189 -9.42 5.65 -16.30
CA SER A 189 -9.77 6.87 -17.03
C SER A 189 -8.57 7.32 -17.87
N LEU A 190 -8.79 8.19 -18.85
CA LEU A 190 -7.69 8.76 -19.63
C LEU A 190 -6.65 9.45 -18.72
N ALA A 191 -7.11 10.19 -17.70
CA ALA A 191 -6.25 10.87 -16.75
C ALA A 191 -5.40 9.89 -15.93
N THR A 192 -5.96 8.77 -15.47
CA THR A 192 -5.21 7.76 -14.72
C THR A 192 -4.25 6.97 -15.59
N ARG A 193 -4.58 6.73 -16.87
CA ARG A 193 -3.65 6.12 -17.84
C ARG A 193 -2.45 7.02 -18.11
N ILE A 194 -2.66 8.31 -18.37
CA ILE A 194 -1.58 9.30 -18.55
C ILE A 194 -0.76 9.42 -17.26
N GLY A 195 -1.42 9.55 -16.10
CA GLY A 195 -0.76 9.60 -14.80
C GLY A 195 0.13 8.39 -14.55
N ASN A 196 -0.38 7.18 -14.82
CA ASN A 196 0.39 5.94 -14.70
C ASN A 196 1.63 5.92 -15.60
N GLN A 197 1.55 6.43 -16.84
CA GLN A 197 2.70 6.53 -17.74
C GLN A 197 3.76 7.49 -17.19
N VAL A 198 3.35 8.68 -16.75
CA VAL A 198 4.25 9.69 -16.17
C VAL A 198 4.92 9.15 -14.91
N ILE A 199 4.14 8.60 -13.97
CA ILE A 199 4.67 8.03 -12.72
C ILE A 199 5.64 6.89 -13.03
N THR A 200 5.30 6.01 -13.96
CA THR A 200 6.19 4.89 -14.36
C THR A 200 7.50 5.40 -14.98
N TRP A 201 7.44 6.44 -15.81
CA TRP A 201 8.62 7.06 -16.40
C TRP A 201 9.55 7.67 -15.35
N ILE A 202 8.99 8.37 -14.35
CA ILE A 202 9.74 8.95 -13.23
C ILE A 202 10.30 7.83 -12.36
N TRP A 203 9.49 6.84 -12.00
CA TRP A 203 9.86 5.72 -11.13
C TRP A 203 11.06 4.93 -11.68
N LYS A 204 11.07 4.64 -12.98
CA LYS A 204 12.19 3.94 -13.64
C LYS A 204 13.53 4.68 -13.53
N ARG A 205 13.51 6.01 -13.37
CA ARG A 205 14.71 6.85 -13.21
C ARG A 205 15.13 7.00 -11.74
N LEU A 206 14.16 7.03 -10.84
CA LEU A 206 14.42 7.21 -9.41
C LEU A 206 14.84 5.91 -8.71
N LEU A 207 14.23 4.77 -9.05
CA LEU A 207 14.49 3.50 -8.39
C LEU A 207 15.99 3.08 -8.42
N PRO A 208 16.74 3.23 -9.52
CA PRO A 208 18.17 2.92 -9.55
C PRO A 208 19.05 3.78 -8.62
N ILE A 209 18.57 4.95 -8.20
CA ILE A 209 19.29 5.86 -7.28
C ILE A 209 19.27 5.31 -5.84
N ILE A 210 18.23 4.53 -5.51
CA ILE A 210 18.07 3.93 -4.18
C ILE A 210 18.92 2.66 -4.11
N LYS A 211 20.07 2.74 -3.44
CA LYS A 211 21.06 1.65 -3.36
C LYS A 211 21.16 0.97 -1.99
N TRP A 212 20.59 1.58 -0.95
CA TRP A 212 20.60 1.10 0.44
C TRP A 212 19.40 0.22 0.77
#